data_AF-A0A928MQD7-F1
#
_entry.id   AF-A0A928MQD7-F1
#
_cell.length_a   1.000
_cell.length_b   1.000
_cell.length_c   1.000
_cell.angle_alpha   90.00
_cell.angle_beta   90.00
_cell.angle_gamma   90.00
#
_symmetry.space_group_name_H-M   'P 1'
#
loop_
_entity.id
_entity.type
_entity.pdbx_description
1 polymer ?
#
loop_
_entity_poly.entity_id
_entity_poly.type
_entity_poly.pdbx_seq_one_letter_code
_entity_poly.pdbx_strand_id
1 'polypeptide(L)'
;MENGSVAVVNSKNAQKEAGETVGTGDSLVIYDANGGEYARYAVVIRGDVSGDGKITTSDLVKVRNHLLETNLLSGPYSEAADINKDSKLVTGDLVKIRNHLLETAYIEQ
;
A
#
# COMPACT_ATOMS: atom_id res chain seq x y z
N MET A 1 -31.90 -11.85 10.56
CA MET A 1 -30.68 -11.16 11.03
C MET A 1 -29.99 -10.70 9.77
N GLU A 2 -29.86 -9.40 9.56
CA GLU A 2 -29.02 -8.88 8.48
C GLU A 2 -27.57 -9.12 8.87
N ASN A 3 -26.78 -9.64 7.92
CA ASN A 3 -25.35 -9.85 8.13
C ASN A 3 -24.63 -8.54 7.84
N GLY A 4 -23.52 -8.28 8.55
CA GLY A 4 -22.60 -7.20 8.17
C GLY A 4 -21.99 -7.45 6.79
N SER A 5 -21.42 -6.41 6.20
CA SER A 5 -20.80 -6.47 4.87
C SER A 5 -19.35 -5.96 4.91
N VAL A 6 -18.59 -6.26 3.86
CA VAL A 6 -17.20 -5.80 3.71
C VAL A 6 -17.04 -5.18 2.33
N ALA A 7 -16.36 -4.03 2.27
CA ALA A 7 -16.00 -3.38 1.02
C ALA A 7 -14.52 -2.94 1.06
N VAL A 8 -13.93 -2.81 -0.12
CA VAL A 8 -12.67 -2.07 -0.29
C VAL A 8 -13.00 -0.72 -0.87
N VAL A 9 -12.46 0.35 -0.29
CA VAL A 9 -12.60 1.71 -0.78
C VAL A 9 -11.24 2.30 -1.09
N ASN A 10 -11.17 3.16 -2.09
CA ASN A 10 -9.94 3.91 -2.38
C ASN A 10 -9.74 5.09 -1.40
N SER A 11 -8.65 5.83 -1.56
CA SER A 11 -8.31 7.01 -0.74
C SER A 11 -9.36 8.14 -0.77
N LYS A 12 -10.31 8.11 -1.72
CA LYS A 12 -11.44 9.05 -1.81
C LYS A 12 -12.75 8.46 -1.24
N ASN A 13 -12.67 7.33 -0.53
CA ASN A 13 -13.81 6.56 -0.03
C ASN A 13 -14.78 6.05 -1.12
N ALA A 14 -14.35 5.97 -2.38
CA ALA A 14 -15.15 5.32 -3.41
C ALA A 14 -14.92 3.81 -3.35
N GLN A 15 -15.99 3.03 -3.29
CA GLN A 15 -15.95 1.58 -3.31
C GLN A 15 -15.33 1.07 -4.61
N LYS A 16 -14.47 0.07 -4.49
CA LYS A 16 -13.86 -0.60 -5.62
C LYS A 16 -14.77 -1.70 -6.15
N GLU A 17 -14.87 -1.76 -7.47
CA GLU A 17 -15.67 -2.75 -8.17
C GLU A 17 -14.90 -4.07 -8.35
N ALA A 18 -15.64 -5.12 -8.67
CA ALA A 18 -15.05 -6.43 -8.94
C ALA A 18 -14.05 -6.34 -10.11
N GLY A 19 -12.82 -6.78 -9.85
CA GLY A 19 -11.73 -6.78 -10.82
C GLY A 19 -10.84 -5.53 -10.79
N GLU A 20 -11.18 -4.51 -10.00
CA GLU A 20 -10.25 -3.41 -9.75
C GLU A 20 -9.08 -3.85 -8.86
N THR A 21 -7.86 -3.46 -9.25
CA THR A 21 -6.64 -3.79 -8.51
C THR A 21 -6.63 -3.07 -7.16
N VAL A 22 -6.49 -3.81 -6.07
CA VAL A 22 -6.27 -3.25 -4.73
C VAL A 22 -4.81 -2.82 -4.58
N GLY A 23 -4.58 -1.62 -4.05
CA GLY A 23 -3.26 -1.02 -3.88
C GLY A 23 -3.04 -0.46 -2.48
N THR A 24 -1.78 -0.15 -2.15
CA THR A 24 -1.46 0.56 -0.91
C THR A 24 -2.22 1.88 -0.83
N GLY A 25 -2.80 2.16 0.34
CA GLY A 25 -3.60 3.37 0.57
C GLY A 25 -5.10 3.19 0.30
N ASP A 26 -5.53 2.05 -0.26
CA ASP A 26 -6.93 1.61 -0.14
C ASP A 26 -7.26 1.27 1.32
N SER A 27 -8.54 1.12 1.62
CA SER A 27 -9.03 0.70 2.93
C SER A 27 -10.05 -0.42 2.82
N LEU A 28 -9.91 -1.45 3.65
CA LEU A 28 -10.96 -2.44 3.89
C LEU A 28 -11.88 -1.90 4.98
N VAL A 29 -13.17 -1.81 4.68
CA VAL A 29 -14.21 -1.31 5.59
C VAL A 29 -15.19 -2.43 5.89
N ILE A 30 -15.45 -2.65 7.17
CA ILE A 30 -16.45 -3.58 7.68
C ILE A 30 -17.67 -2.77 8.11
N TYR A 31 -18.83 -3.10 7.58
CA TYR A 31 -20.10 -2.48 7.94
C TYR A 31 -20.91 -3.41 8.83
N ASP A 32 -21.59 -2.83 9.81
CA ASP A 32 -22.61 -3.54 10.58
C ASP A 32 -23.86 -3.83 9.74
N ALA A 33 -24.80 -4.57 10.33
CA ALA A 33 -26.05 -4.95 9.68
C ALA A 33 -26.92 -3.74 9.24
N ASN A 34 -26.73 -2.56 9.85
CA ASN A 34 -27.47 -1.34 9.56
C ASN A 34 -26.73 -0.43 8.55
N GLY A 35 -25.59 -0.87 8.02
CA GLY A 35 -24.74 -0.09 7.10
C GLY A 35 -23.82 0.91 7.79
N GLY A 36 -23.70 0.90 9.12
CA GLY A 36 -22.75 1.71 9.87
C GLY A 36 -21.32 1.16 9.75
N GLU A 37 -20.32 2.03 9.62
CA GLU A 37 -18.90 1.61 9.64
C GLU A 37 -18.54 1.06 11.02
N TYR A 38 -18.23 -0.23 11.09
CA TYR A 38 -17.82 -0.91 12.30
C TYR A 38 -16.29 -0.85 12.49
N ALA A 39 -15.54 -1.06 11.41
CA ALA A 39 -14.07 -1.03 11.44
C ALA A 39 -13.49 -0.68 10.07
N ARG A 40 -12.27 -0.14 10.09
CA ARG A 40 -11.49 0.22 8.91
C ARG A 40 -10.03 -0.17 9.07
N TYR A 41 -9.47 -0.77 8.03
CA TYR A 41 -8.08 -1.20 7.97
C TYR A 41 -7.43 -0.65 6.71
N ALA A 42 -6.28 0.00 6.85
CA ALA A 42 -5.49 0.45 5.71
C ALA A 42 -4.86 -0.77 5.01
N VAL A 43 -4.88 -0.75 3.68
CA VAL A 43 -4.15 -1.73 2.87
C VAL A 43 -2.71 -1.25 2.70
N VAL A 44 -1.77 -2.15 2.99
CA VAL A 44 -0.33 -1.95 2.78
C VAL A 44 0.19 -3.15 1.99
N ILE A 45 0.62 -2.91 0.75
CA ILE A 45 1.27 -3.90 -0.10
C ILE A 45 2.75 -3.52 -0.17
N ARG A 46 3.63 -4.41 0.32
CA ARG A 46 5.06 -4.11 0.40
C ARG A 46 5.64 -3.92 -0.98
N GLY A 47 6.36 -2.81 -1.18
CA GLY A 47 6.93 -2.42 -2.47
C GLY A 47 5.98 -1.66 -3.40
N ASP A 48 4.66 -1.70 -3.19
CA ASP A 48 3.71 -0.81 -3.88
C ASP A 48 3.59 0.49 -3.08
N VAL A 49 4.55 1.37 -3.29
CA VAL A 49 4.65 2.69 -2.66
C VAL A 49 3.78 3.70 -3.41
N SER A 50 3.40 3.37 -4.65
CA SER A 50 2.63 4.21 -5.53
C SER A 50 1.14 4.15 -5.24
N GLY A 51 0.66 3.00 -4.75
CA GLY A 51 -0.73 2.68 -4.45
C GLY A 51 -1.49 2.09 -5.64
N ASP A 52 -0.78 1.61 -6.67
CA ASP A 52 -1.40 1.09 -7.90
C ASP A 52 -1.55 -0.45 -7.92
N GLY A 53 -1.14 -1.10 -6.83
CA GLY A 53 -1.18 -2.54 -6.62
C GLY A 53 -0.08 -3.32 -7.34
N LYS A 54 0.95 -2.63 -7.87
CA LYS A 54 2.09 -3.24 -8.56
C LYS A 54 3.40 -2.67 -8.01
N ILE A 55 4.46 -3.45 -8.13
CA ILE A 55 5.82 -2.98 -7.84
C ILE A 55 6.46 -2.61 -9.17
N THR A 56 6.68 -1.33 -9.38
CA THR A 56 7.17 -0.72 -10.63
C THR A 56 8.29 0.29 -10.37
N THR A 57 8.84 0.87 -11.44
CA THR A 57 9.81 1.97 -11.34
C THR A 57 9.22 3.22 -10.67
N SER A 58 7.89 3.40 -10.68
CA SER A 58 7.22 4.52 -9.99
C SER A 58 7.50 4.45 -8.48
N ASP A 59 7.43 3.25 -7.91
CA ASP A 59 7.68 2.98 -6.49
C ASP A 59 9.13 3.29 -6.12
N LEU A 60 10.06 2.85 -6.96
CA LEU A 60 11.48 3.14 -6.83
C LEU A 60 11.75 4.66 -6.81
N VAL A 61 11.11 5.42 -7.71
CA VAL A 61 11.25 6.88 -7.77
C VAL A 61 10.66 7.54 -6.53
N LYS A 62 9.51 7.09 -6.03
CA LYS A 62 8.90 7.61 -4.80
C LYS A 62 9.79 7.41 -3.57
N VAL A 63 10.36 6.22 -3.39
CA VAL A 63 11.31 5.94 -2.30
C VAL A 63 12.55 6.81 -2.43
N ARG A 64 13.12 6.93 -3.64
CA ARG A 64 14.27 7.81 -3.90
C ARG A 64 13.96 9.26 -3.52
N ASN A 65 12.78 9.78 -3.87
CA ASN A 65 12.41 11.16 -3.57
C ASN A 65 12.24 11.42 -2.08
N HIS A 66 11.76 10.43 -1.32
CA HIS A 66 11.72 10.49 0.14
C HIS A 66 13.13 10.53 0.73
N LEU A 67 14.05 9.67 0.26
CA LEU A 67 15.44 9.66 0.72
C LEU A 67 16.20 10.96 0.39
N LEU A 68 15.77 11.68 -0.65
CA LEU A 68 16.29 13.00 -1.01
C LEU A 68 15.54 14.16 -0.34
N GLU A 69 14.57 13.88 0.53
CA GLU A 69 13.73 14.85 1.22
C GLU A 69 12.93 15.79 0.29
N THR A 70 12.74 15.38 -0.97
CA THR A 70 12.03 16.17 -1.99
C THR A 70 10.53 15.89 -2.03
N ASN A 71 10.12 14.68 -1.59
CA ASN A 71 8.72 14.31 -1.43
C ASN A 71 8.61 13.19 -0.39
N LEU A 72 8.15 13.53 0.82
CA LEU A 72 8.14 12.62 1.95
C LEU A 72 6.90 11.71 1.91
N LEU A 73 7.16 10.41 1.87
CA LEU A 73 6.17 9.36 2.14
C LEU A 73 5.68 9.39 3.61
N SER A 74 4.43 9.00 3.81
CA SER A 74 3.79 8.91 5.12
C SER A 74 2.70 7.83 5.14
N GLY A 75 2.29 7.43 6.35
CA GLY A 75 1.21 6.45 6.56
C GLY A 75 1.45 5.13 5.81
N PRO A 76 0.42 4.56 5.14
CA PRO A 76 0.53 3.26 4.49
C PRO A 76 1.59 3.20 3.39
N TYR A 77 1.87 4.34 2.72
CA TYR A 77 2.92 4.40 1.69
C TYR A 77 4.32 4.34 2.26
N SER A 78 4.53 4.93 3.45
CA SER A 78 5.81 4.80 4.17
C SER A 78 6.01 3.39 4.68
N GLU A 79 4.95 2.74 5.15
CA GLU A 79 4.99 1.34 5.59
C GLU A 79 5.25 0.38 4.43
N ALA A 80 4.64 0.62 3.25
CA ALA A 80 4.91 -0.14 2.04
C ALA A 80 6.37 -0.01 1.56
N ALA A 81 7.00 1.14 1.82
CA ALA A 81 8.38 1.42 1.46
C ALA A 81 9.42 0.87 2.46
N ASP A 82 9.02 0.56 3.70
CA ASP A 82 9.87 -0.13 4.68
C ASP A 82 9.83 -1.65 4.44
N ILE A 83 10.69 -2.13 3.55
CA ILE A 83 10.63 -3.52 3.07
C ILE A 83 11.28 -4.48 4.05
N ASN A 84 12.27 -4.03 4.83
CA ASN A 84 12.90 -4.84 5.87
C ASN A 84 12.14 -4.82 7.21
N LYS A 85 11.13 -3.96 7.38
CA LYS A 85 10.32 -3.77 8.60
C LYS A 85 11.15 -3.35 9.81
N ASP A 86 12.23 -2.61 9.60
CA ASP A 86 13.07 -2.09 10.69
C ASP A 86 12.62 -0.69 11.17
N SER A 87 11.48 -0.21 10.66
CA SER A 87 10.89 1.11 10.91
C SER A 87 11.74 2.26 10.37
N LYS A 88 12.67 2.00 9.44
CA LYS A 88 13.52 3.01 8.81
C LYS A 88 13.48 2.86 7.30
N LEU A 89 13.00 3.89 6.63
CA LEU A 89 13.07 3.96 5.17
C LEU A 89 14.48 4.43 4.76
N VAL A 90 15.31 3.50 4.33
CA VAL A 90 16.72 3.74 3.99
C VAL A 90 17.07 3.25 2.59
N THR A 91 18.31 3.49 2.14
CA THR A 91 18.78 3.03 0.82
C THR A 91 18.68 1.51 0.64
N GLY A 92 18.71 0.74 1.73
CA GLY A 92 18.50 -0.71 1.71
C GLY A 92 17.15 -1.11 1.10
N ASP A 93 16.08 -0.38 1.42
CA ASP A 93 14.73 -0.65 0.90
C ASP A 93 14.62 -0.31 -0.59
N LEU A 94 15.24 0.80 -1.00
CA LEU A 94 15.36 1.18 -2.41
C LEU A 94 16.06 0.07 -3.23
N VAL A 95 17.13 -0.51 -2.68
CA VAL A 95 17.84 -1.64 -3.31
C VAL A 95 16.95 -2.87 -3.45
N LYS A 96 16.09 -3.16 -2.46
CA LYS A 96 15.15 -4.28 -2.53
C LYS A 96 14.10 -4.09 -3.64
N ILE A 97 13.51 -2.90 -3.78
CA ILE A 97 12.62 -2.59 -4.91
C ILE A 97 13.35 -2.79 -6.23
N ARG A 98 14.57 -2.25 -6.37
CA ARG A 98 15.38 -2.40 -7.58
C ARG A 98 15.63 -3.88 -7.91
N ASN A 99 16.01 -4.69 -6.92
CA ASN A 99 16.30 -6.11 -7.14
C ASN A 99 15.05 -6.90 -7.55
N HIS A 100 13.87 -6.53 -7.03
CA HIS A 100 12.58 -7.07 -7.46
C HIS A 100 12.29 -6.74 -8.93
N LEU A 101 12.47 -5.48 -9.33
CA LEU A 101 12.30 -5.05 -10.72
C LEU A 101 13.28 -5.73 -11.69
N LEU A 102 14.45 -6.14 -11.19
CA LEU A 102 15.47 -6.86 -11.96
C LEU A 102 15.34 -8.39 -11.87
N GLU A 103 14.33 -8.89 -11.16
CA GLU A 103 14.10 -10.33 -10.93
C GLU A 103 15.30 -11.07 -10.29
N THR A 104 16.12 -10.33 -9.55
CA THR A 104 17.31 -10.89 -8.85
C THR A 104 17.03 -11.25 -7.40
N ALA A 105 15.97 -10.69 -6.81
CA ALA A 105 15.39 -11.08 -5.52
C ALA A 105 13.96 -10.56 -5.43
N TYR A 106 13.02 -11.33 -4.86
CA TYR A 106 11.61 -10.93 -4.78
C TYR A 106 11.26 -10.34 -3.40
N ILE A 107 10.32 -9.40 -3.39
CA ILE A 107 9.73 -8.85 -2.16
C ILE A 107 8.60 -9.77 -1.72
N GLU A 108 8.68 -10.27 -0.49
CA GLU A 108 7.63 -11.10 0.12
C GLU A 108 6.52 -10.22 0.71
N GLN A 109 5.25 -10.67 0.64
CA GLN A 109 4.04 -9.98 1.13
C GLN A 109 3.58 -10.45 2.52
#